data_AF-A0A4W5K316-F1
#
_entry.id   AF-A0A4W5K316-F1
#
_cell.length_a   1.000
_cell.length_b   1.000
_cell.length_c   1.000
_cell.angle_alpha   90.00
_cell.angle_beta   90.00
_cell.angle_gamma   90.00
#
_symmetry.space_group_name_H-M   'P 1'
#
loop_
_entity.id
_entity.type
_entity.pdbx_description
1 polymer ?
#
loop_
_entity_poly.entity_id
_entity_poly.type
_entity_poly.pdbx_seq_one_letter_code
_entity_poly.pdbx_strand_id
1 'polypeptide(L)'
;MVALSLKICVRQCNLVKTMQFEPSTAVYDACRIIRERVPEAQTGQASDYGLFLSDEDPRKGIWLESGRTLDYYMLRNGDILEYKKKQRPLKIKMLDGAVKTIMVDDSKTVGELLVTICSRIGITNYEEYSLIQEVMEEKKEDGTGTLKKDRTLLRDERKMEKLKAKLHTDDDLNWLDHSRTFREQGVEETETLLLRRKFFYSDQNVDSRDPVQLNLLYVQARDDILNGSHPVSFDKACEFAGIQAQIQFGPHIEHKHKPGFLDLKEFLPKEYIKQRGNEKKIFQIYLCSLASNNHRSWLVQYK
;
A
#
# COMPACT_ATOMS: atom_id res chain seq x y z
N MET A 1 -27.72 -27.47 32.93
CA MET A 1 -26.79 -26.76 32.04
C MET A 1 -27.61 -26.20 30.89
N VAL A 2 -27.60 -24.88 30.64
CA VAL A 2 -28.44 -24.28 29.59
C VAL A 2 -27.75 -24.52 28.25
N ALA A 3 -28.34 -25.37 27.41
CA ALA A 3 -27.81 -25.67 26.08
C ALA A 3 -28.27 -24.60 25.08
N LEU A 4 -27.36 -24.20 24.20
CA LEU A 4 -27.63 -23.32 23.07
C LEU A 4 -27.96 -24.19 21.85
N SER A 5 -29.19 -24.09 21.35
CA SER A 5 -29.67 -24.86 20.20
C SER A 5 -29.55 -24.02 18.93
N LEU A 6 -28.52 -24.27 18.13
CA LEU A 6 -28.21 -23.52 16.91
C LEU A 6 -28.53 -24.35 15.65
N LYS A 7 -28.94 -23.67 14.58
CA LYS A 7 -29.11 -24.27 13.25
C LYS A 7 -27.81 -24.08 12.46
N ILE A 8 -27.10 -25.16 12.20
CA ILE A 8 -25.87 -25.12 11.41
C ILE A 8 -26.20 -25.38 9.95
N CYS A 9 -25.98 -24.39 9.10
CA CYS A 9 -26.14 -24.48 7.66
C CYS A 9 -24.79 -24.81 7.00
N VAL A 10 -24.63 -26.00 6.44
CA VAL A 10 -23.45 -26.37 5.64
C VAL A 10 -23.64 -25.86 4.22
N ARG A 11 -23.01 -24.72 3.91
CA ARG A 11 -23.28 -23.95 2.67
C ARG A 11 -23.01 -24.73 1.37
N GLN A 12 -22.17 -25.76 1.42
CA GLN A 12 -21.82 -26.56 0.24
C GLN A 12 -22.96 -27.45 -0.27
N CYS A 13 -23.82 -27.90 0.66
CA CYS A 13 -24.93 -28.80 0.36
C CYS A 13 -26.29 -28.17 0.71
N ASN A 14 -26.30 -26.91 1.16
CA ASN A 14 -27.47 -26.23 1.71
C ASN A 14 -28.21 -27.07 2.77
N LEU A 15 -27.45 -27.88 3.53
CA LEU A 15 -27.99 -28.73 4.59
C LEU A 15 -28.05 -27.95 5.89
N VAL A 16 -29.23 -27.88 6.50
CA VAL A 16 -29.42 -27.26 7.82
C VAL A 16 -29.63 -28.35 8.86
N LYS A 17 -28.78 -28.38 9.89
CA LYS A 17 -28.88 -29.32 11.01
C LYS A 17 -28.92 -28.56 12.33
N THR A 18 -29.94 -28.85 13.14
CA THR A 18 -30.01 -28.30 14.50
C THR A 18 -29.04 -29.06 15.40
N MET A 19 -28.19 -28.33 16.11
CA MET A 19 -27.16 -28.86 16.99
C MET A 19 -27.18 -28.12 18.32
N GLN A 20 -26.88 -28.83 19.40
CA GLN A 20 -26.80 -28.27 20.75
C GLN A 20 -25.34 -28.09 21.14
N PHE A 21 -25.01 -26.91 21.64
CA PHE A 21 -23.70 -26.52 22.13
C PHE A 21 -23.82 -25.92 23.53
N GLU A 22 -22.72 -25.91 24.29
CA GLU A 22 -22.64 -25.09 25.49
C GLU A 22 -22.33 -23.64 25.09
N PRO A 23 -22.89 -22.61 25.76
CA PRO A 23 -22.59 -21.22 25.45
C PRO A 23 -21.08 -20.90 25.53
N SER A 24 -20.38 -21.53 26.47
CA SER A 24 -18.94 -21.42 26.67
C SER A 24 -18.09 -22.26 25.71
N THR A 25 -18.70 -23.00 24.78
CA THR A 25 -17.95 -23.78 23.78
C THR A 25 -17.14 -22.82 22.89
N ALA A 26 -15.85 -23.07 22.75
CA ALA A 26 -15.00 -22.32 21.83
C ALA A 26 -15.43 -22.57 20.38
N VAL A 27 -15.34 -21.55 19.52
CA VAL A 27 -15.71 -21.66 18.10
C VAL A 27 -14.90 -22.76 17.39
N TYR A 28 -13.63 -22.94 17.76
CA TYR A 28 -12.81 -24.05 17.28
C TYR A 28 -13.43 -25.43 17.61
N ASP A 29 -13.84 -25.64 18.87
CA ASP A 29 -14.46 -26.89 19.30
C ASP A 29 -15.84 -27.07 18.64
N ALA A 30 -16.61 -26.00 18.48
CA ALA A 30 -17.88 -26.03 17.76
C ALA A 30 -17.68 -26.50 16.30
N CYS A 31 -16.68 -25.97 15.59
CA CYS A 31 -16.29 -26.44 14.26
C CYS A 31 -15.91 -27.93 14.26
N ARG A 32 -15.15 -28.40 15.25
CA ARG A 32 -14.78 -29.82 15.38
C ARG A 32 -16.02 -30.70 15.52
N ILE A 33 -16.93 -30.35 16.43
CA ILE A 33 -18.18 -31.07 16.68
C ILE A 33 -19.05 -31.12 15.42
N ILE A 34 -19.12 -30.03 14.65
CA ILE A 34 -19.85 -29.99 13.38
C ILE A 34 -19.26 -31.00 12.38
N ARG A 35 -17.94 -31.03 12.21
CA ARG A 35 -17.28 -31.98 11.31
C ARG A 35 -17.44 -33.43 11.75
N GLU A 36 -17.48 -33.70 13.05
CA GLU A 36 -17.72 -35.06 13.57
C GLU A 36 -19.15 -35.54 13.33
N ARG A 37 -20.14 -34.64 13.43
CA ARG A 37 -21.57 -34.98 13.38
C ARG A 37 -22.22 -34.79 12.01
N VAL A 38 -21.56 -34.09 11.08
CA VAL A 38 -22.08 -33.78 9.74
C VAL A 38 -21.06 -34.25 8.70
N PRO A 39 -21.30 -35.40 8.04
CA PRO A 39 -20.39 -35.94 7.02
C PRO A 39 -20.08 -34.93 5.90
N GLU A 40 -21.06 -34.12 5.50
CA GLU A 40 -20.94 -33.08 4.48
C GLU A 40 -19.96 -31.96 4.88
N ALA A 41 -19.72 -31.78 6.18
CA ALA A 41 -18.77 -30.79 6.69
C ALA A 41 -17.32 -31.32 6.73
N GLN A 42 -17.07 -32.59 6.41
CA GLN A 42 -15.72 -33.19 6.43
C GLN A 42 -14.90 -32.91 5.16
N THR A 43 -15.44 -32.18 4.20
CA THR A 43 -14.76 -31.83 2.95
C THR A 43 -13.57 -30.90 3.20
N GLY A 44 -12.40 -31.21 2.62
CA GLY A 44 -11.19 -30.37 2.74
C GLY A 44 -10.59 -30.29 4.16
N GLN A 45 -9.66 -29.36 4.37
CA GLN A 45 -9.00 -29.17 5.67
C GLN A 45 -9.87 -28.31 6.60
N ALA A 46 -9.86 -28.60 7.90
CA ALA A 46 -10.67 -27.85 8.88
C ALA A 46 -10.29 -26.36 8.96
N SER A 47 -9.03 -26.01 8.69
CA SER A 47 -8.52 -24.62 8.68
C SER A 47 -9.13 -23.76 7.57
N ASP A 48 -9.60 -24.38 6.48
CA ASP A 48 -10.19 -23.66 5.34
C ASP A 48 -11.64 -23.24 5.59
N TYR A 49 -12.22 -23.67 6.71
CA TYR A 49 -13.62 -23.42 7.07
C TYR A 49 -13.73 -22.63 8.36
N GLY A 50 -14.86 -21.98 8.51
CA GLY A 50 -15.23 -21.31 9.75
C GLY A 50 -16.74 -21.26 9.91
N LEU A 51 -17.15 -20.75 11.07
CA LEU A 51 -18.52 -20.36 11.30
C LEU A 51 -18.71 -18.91 10.88
N PHE A 52 -19.77 -18.66 10.14
CA PHE A 52 -20.15 -17.35 9.64
C PHE A 52 -21.57 -17.05 10.09
N LEU A 53 -21.76 -15.89 10.71
CA LEU A 53 -23.08 -15.37 11.04
C LEU A 53 -23.50 -14.41 9.92
N SER A 54 -24.50 -14.81 9.15
CA SER A 54 -25.08 -13.98 8.09
C SER A 54 -25.96 -12.87 8.68
N ASP A 55 -25.97 -11.72 8.03
CA ASP A 55 -26.87 -10.60 8.33
C ASP A 55 -27.72 -10.29 7.07
N GLU A 56 -28.80 -9.50 7.21
CA GLU A 56 -29.58 -9.03 6.05
C GLU A 56 -28.70 -8.21 5.10
N ASP A 57 -27.76 -7.44 5.65
CA ASP A 57 -26.71 -6.77 4.88
C ASP A 57 -25.48 -7.70 4.75
N PRO A 58 -25.13 -8.17 3.54
CA PRO A 58 -23.96 -9.03 3.33
C PRO A 58 -22.63 -8.46 3.83
N ARG A 59 -22.55 -7.13 4.02
CA ARG A 59 -21.38 -6.40 4.52
C ARG A 59 -21.22 -6.50 6.04
N LYS A 60 -22.31 -6.80 6.75
CA LYS A 60 -22.35 -6.92 8.21
C LYS A 60 -22.20 -8.36 8.70
N GLY A 61 -22.18 -9.33 7.78
CA GLY A 61 -21.93 -10.72 8.15
C GLY A 61 -20.52 -10.89 8.73
N ILE A 62 -20.42 -11.64 9.82
CA ILE A 62 -19.19 -11.79 10.61
C ILE A 62 -18.68 -13.23 10.60
N TRP A 63 -17.36 -13.38 10.45
CA TRP A 63 -16.67 -14.65 10.68
C TRP A 63 -16.36 -14.78 12.17
N LEU A 64 -16.73 -15.91 12.75
CA LEU A 64 -16.46 -16.16 14.16
C LEU A 64 -14.98 -16.55 14.35
N GLU A 65 -14.29 -15.83 15.24
CA GLU A 65 -12.91 -16.09 15.65
C GLU A 65 -12.79 -17.42 16.40
N SER A 66 -11.86 -18.28 16.00
CA SER A 66 -11.68 -19.63 16.55
C SER A 66 -11.37 -19.66 18.06
N GLY A 67 -10.75 -18.60 18.60
CA GLY A 67 -10.40 -18.48 20.02
C GLY A 67 -11.50 -17.88 20.90
N ARG A 68 -12.61 -17.41 20.32
CA ARG A 68 -13.77 -16.89 21.06
C ARG A 68 -14.76 -17.99 21.36
N THR A 69 -15.61 -17.76 22.35
CA THR A 69 -16.73 -18.63 22.73
C THR A 69 -17.99 -18.25 21.95
N LEU A 70 -18.97 -19.16 21.87
CA LEU A 70 -20.24 -18.90 21.17
C LEU A 70 -21.06 -17.79 21.83
N ASP A 71 -21.03 -17.68 23.16
CA ASP A 71 -21.74 -16.65 23.93
C ASP A 71 -21.22 -15.22 23.70
N TYR A 72 -19.94 -15.05 23.32
CA TYR A 72 -19.35 -13.76 22.96
C TYR A 72 -20.14 -13.06 21.83
N TYR A 73 -20.72 -13.84 20.92
CA TYR A 73 -21.49 -13.35 19.77
C TYR A 73 -22.99 -13.17 20.07
N MET A 74 -23.41 -13.31 21.33
CA MET A 74 -24.80 -13.11 21.78
C MET A 74 -25.83 -13.97 21.05
N LEU A 75 -25.42 -15.17 20.64
CA LEU A 75 -26.25 -16.14 19.92
C LEU A 75 -27.40 -16.65 20.80
N ARG A 76 -28.55 -16.89 20.18
CA ARG A 76 -29.79 -17.36 20.81
C ARG A 76 -30.25 -18.69 20.23
N ASN A 77 -31.16 -19.33 20.95
CA ASN A 77 -31.78 -20.57 20.48
C ASN A 77 -32.56 -20.32 19.18
N GLY A 78 -32.22 -21.09 18.15
CA GLY A 78 -32.82 -21.00 16.82
C GLY A 78 -32.00 -20.20 15.81
N ASP A 79 -30.95 -19.49 16.25
CA ASP A 79 -30.06 -18.74 15.37
C ASP A 79 -29.35 -19.66 14.37
N ILE A 80 -29.05 -19.12 13.20
CA ILE A 80 -28.45 -19.86 12.08
C ILE A 80 -26.99 -19.44 11.95
N LEU A 81 -26.09 -20.42 12.00
CA LEU A 81 -24.68 -20.22 11.64
C LEU A 81 -24.36 -21.00 10.37
N GLU A 82 -23.65 -20.37 9.46
CA GLU A 82 -23.15 -21.01 8.25
C GLU A 82 -21.77 -21.64 8.51
N TYR A 83 -21.65 -22.95 8.29
CA TYR A 83 -20.35 -23.60 8.13
C TYR A 83 -19.90 -23.42 6.67
N LYS A 84 -19.03 -22.43 6.45
CA LYS A 84 -18.64 -21.94 5.13
C LYS A 84 -17.13 -22.03 4.94
N LYS A 85 -16.70 -22.27 3.69
CA LYS A 85 -15.30 -22.18 3.28
C LYS A 85 -14.86 -20.70 3.28
N LYS A 86 -13.79 -20.40 4.01
CA LYS A 86 -13.19 -19.06 4.12
C LYS A 86 -12.48 -18.63 2.84
N GLN A 87 -11.87 -19.60 2.16
CA GLN A 87 -11.12 -19.37 0.93
C GLN A 87 -12.06 -19.08 -0.24
N ARG A 88 -11.98 -17.87 -0.79
CA ARG A 88 -12.70 -17.43 -1.99
C ARG A 88 -11.72 -17.06 -3.11
N PRO A 89 -12.07 -17.27 -4.38
CA PRO A 89 -11.28 -16.72 -5.49
C PRO A 89 -11.45 -15.20 -5.54
N LEU A 90 -10.35 -14.47 -5.69
CA LEU A 90 -10.32 -13.03 -5.89
C LEU A 90 -9.57 -12.72 -7.19
N LYS A 91 -10.19 -11.92 -8.06
CA LYS A 91 -9.55 -11.46 -9.29
C LYS A 91 -8.73 -10.21 -9.00
N ILE A 92 -7.45 -10.27 -9.33
CA ILE A 92 -6.51 -9.16 -9.14
C ILE A 92 -5.89 -8.82 -10.48
N LYS A 93 -6.12 -7.58 -10.89
CA LYS A 93 -5.50 -6.97 -12.06
C LYS A 93 -4.15 -6.39 -11.66
N MET A 94 -3.13 -6.78 -12.40
CA MET A 94 -1.76 -6.35 -12.23
C MET A 94 -1.48 -5.05 -13.00
N LEU A 95 -0.31 -4.45 -12.75
CA LEU A 95 0.18 -3.26 -13.45
C LEU A 95 0.43 -3.50 -14.95
N ASP A 96 0.75 -4.73 -15.35
CA ASP A 96 0.91 -5.13 -16.76
C ASP A 96 -0.45 -5.37 -17.47
N GLY A 97 -1.57 -5.17 -16.76
CA GLY A 97 -2.92 -5.40 -17.24
C GLY A 97 -3.39 -6.85 -17.16
N ALA A 98 -2.54 -7.80 -16.76
CA ALA A 98 -2.93 -9.20 -16.59
C ALA A 98 -3.84 -9.36 -15.36
N VAL A 99 -4.89 -10.18 -15.50
CA VAL A 99 -5.78 -10.53 -14.38
C VAL A 99 -5.43 -11.92 -13.88
N LYS A 100 -5.01 -12.03 -12.62
CA LYS A 100 -4.79 -13.32 -11.93
C LYS A 100 -5.90 -13.58 -10.92
N THR A 101 -6.35 -14.82 -10.84
CA THR A 101 -7.28 -15.26 -9.79
C THR A 101 -6.48 -15.91 -8.67
N ILE A 102 -6.58 -15.36 -7.46
CA ILE A 102 -5.85 -15.82 -6.27
C ILE A 102 -6.86 -16.23 -5.20
N MET A 103 -6.62 -17.37 -4.54
CA MET A 103 -7.45 -17.79 -3.40
C MET A 103 -7.06 -16.98 -2.16
N VAL A 104 -8.04 -16.31 -1.55
CA VAL A 104 -7.86 -15.45 -0.37
C VAL A 104 -8.85 -15.83 0.74
N ASP A 105 -8.45 -15.64 1.99
CA ASP A 105 -9.29 -15.89 3.15
C ASP A 105 -10.21 -14.68 3.42
N ASP A 106 -11.53 -14.86 3.25
CA ASP A 106 -12.54 -13.80 3.43
C ASP A 106 -12.66 -13.29 4.88
N SER A 107 -12.10 -14.02 5.85
CA SER A 107 -12.09 -13.61 7.27
C SER A 107 -10.94 -12.68 7.63
N LYS A 108 -9.99 -12.47 6.71
CA LYS A 108 -8.75 -11.72 6.94
C LYS A 108 -8.84 -10.28 6.45
N THR A 109 -8.06 -9.39 7.07
CA THR A 109 -8.02 -7.98 6.66
C THR A 109 -7.27 -7.84 5.34
N VAL A 110 -7.53 -6.74 4.62
CA VAL A 110 -6.82 -6.45 3.36
C VAL A 110 -5.31 -6.41 3.57
N GLY A 111 -4.82 -5.90 4.71
CA GLY A 111 -3.40 -5.89 5.06
C GLY A 111 -2.78 -7.29 5.14
N GLU A 112 -3.42 -8.22 5.86
CA GLU A 112 -2.96 -9.61 5.94
C GLU A 112 -3.03 -10.32 4.57
N LEU A 113 -4.07 -10.01 3.79
CA LEU A 113 -4.27 -10.59 2.46
C LEU A 113 -3.25 -10.09 1.44
N LEU A 114 -2.81 -8.83 1.54
CA LEU A 114 -1.76 -8.27 0.67
C LEU A 114 -0.45 -9.06 0.76
N VAL A 115 -0.06 -9.54 1.94
CA VAL A 115 1.12 -10.39 2.13
C VAL A 115 0.99 -11.67 1.28
N THR A 116 -0.16 -12.32 1.37
CA THR A 116 -0.45 -13.58 0.65
C THR A 116 -0.50 -13.35 -0.86
N ILE A 117 -1.20 -12.29 -1.28
CA ILE A 117 -1.36 -11.88 -2.67
C ILE A 117 0.01 -11.58 -3.30
N CYS A 118 0.79 -10.68 -2.69
CA CYS A 118 2.09 -10.26 -3.20
C CYS A 118 3.07 -11.43 -3.26
N SER A 119 3.11 -12.27 -2.22
CA SER A 119 3.97 -13.47 -2.19
C SER A 119 3.65 -14.46 -3.32
N ARG A 120 2.36 -14.65 -3.65
CA ARG A 120 1.94 -15.51 -4.77
C ARG A 120 2.31 -14.94 -6.14
N ILE A 121 2.42 -13.63 -6.26
CA ILE A 121 2.77 -12.93 -7.49
C ILE A 121 4.29 -12.84 -7.67
N GLY A 122 5.06 -12.94 -6.57
CA GLY A 122 6.51 -12.77 -6.55
C GLY A 122 6.96 -11.36 -6.18
N ILE A 123 6.11 -10.59 -5.49
CA ILE A 123 6.42 -9.25 -4.97
C ILE A 123 6.84 -9.38 -3.50
N THR A 124 8.05 -8.94 -3.17
CA THR A 124 8.61 -9.05 -1.81
C THR A 124 8.31 -7.83 -0.94
N ASN A 125 8.21 -6.65 -1.55
CA ASN A 125 7.93 -5.36 -0.93
C ASN A 125 6.41 -5.06 -0.83
N TYR A 126 5.65 -5.99 -0.24
CA TYR A 126 4.17 -5.87 -0.18
C TYR A 126 3.67 -4.61 0.55
N GLU A 127 4.46 -4.04 1.47
CA GLU A 127 4.13 -2.83 2.24
C GLU A 127 4.00 -1.58 1.38
N GLU A 128 4.60 -1.59 0.18
CA GLU A 128 4.49 -0.51 -0.78
C GLU A 128 3.23 -0.60 -1.65
N TYR A 129 2.54 -1.75 -1.63
CA TYR A 129 1.38 -2.01 -2.47
C TYR A 129 0.07 -1.94 -1.68
N SER A 130 -0.99 -1.59 -2.39
CA SER A 130 -2.36 -1.61 -1.91
C SER A 130 -3.29 -2.04 -3.03
N LEU A 131 -4.53 -2.35 -2.66
CA LEU A 131 -5.61 -2.65 -3.58
C LEU A 131 -6.50 -1.44 -3.79
N ILE A 132 -6.99 -1.29 -5.01
CA ILE A 132 -7.99 -0.31 -5.42
C ILE A 132 -9.21 -1.07 -5.91
N GLN A 133 -10.38 -0.64 -5.48
CA GLN A 133 -11.64 -1.09 -6.03
C GLN A 133 -11.93 -0.26 -7.30
N GLU A 134 -11.71 -0.84 -8.48
CA GLU A 134 -12.08 -0.21 -9.75
C GLU A 134 -13.62 -0.18 -9.84
N VAL A 135 -14.22 0.97 -9.57
CA VAL A 135 -15.62 1.19 -9.95
C VAL A 135 -15.65 1.31 -11.46
N MET A 136 -16.24 0.34 -12.15
CA MET A 136 -16.56 0.51 -13.56
C MET A 136 -17.60 1.62 -13.64
N GLU A 137 -17.17 2.85 -13.93
CA GLU A 137 -18.12 3.86 -14.40
C GLU A 137 -18.69 3.32 -15.71
N GLU A 138 -19.92 2.82 -15.66
CA GLU A 138 -20.76 2.77 -16.85
C GLU A 138 -20.70 4.16 -17.44
N LYS A 139 -20.08 4.29 -18.62
CA LYS A 139 -20.08 5.54 -19.38
C LYS A 139 -21.51 6.04 -19.38
N LYS A 140 -21.79 7.10 -18.62
CA LYS A 140 -23.03 7.85 -18.80
C LYS A 140 -23.02 8.24 -20.26
N GLU A 141 -23.88 7.61 -21.06
CA GLU A 141 -24.21 8.13 -22.37
C GLU A 141 -24.59 9.59 -22.16
N ASP A 142 -23.82 10.48 -22.79
CA ASP A 142 -24.04 11.92 -22.75
C ASP A 142 -25.43 12.21 -23.32
N GLY A 143 -26.43 12.20 -22.42
CA GLY A 143 -27.81 12.55 -22.71
C GLY A 143 -27.86 14.02 -23.09
N THR A 144 -28.01 14.27 -24.39
CA THR A 144 -28.27 15.57 -25.02
C THR A 144 -29.41 16.32 -24.32
N GLY A 145 -29.07 17.31 -23.50
CA GLY A 145 -30.00 18.25 -22.87
C GLY A 145 -29.66 19.70 -23.25
N THR A 146 -30.37 20.24 -24.23
CA THR A 146 -30.15 21.56 -24.82
C THR A 146 -30.62 22.69 -23.89
N LEU A 147 -29.74 23.21 -23.03
CA LEU A 147 -29.94 24.50 -22.36
C LEU A 147 -28.68 25.34 -22.51
N LYS A 148 -28.86 26.56 -23.04
CA LYS A 148 -27.81 27.53 -23.39
C LYS A 148 -27.01 27.95 -22.13
N LYS A 149 -25.99 27.18 -21.77
CA LYS A 149 -24.95 27.57 -20.80
C LYS A 149 -23.84 28.31 -21.56
N ASP A 150 -23.41 29.44 -21.00
CA ASP A 150 -22.52 30.44 -21.61
C ASP A 150 -21.24 29.82 -22.22
N ARG A 151 -20.92 30.19 -23.48
CA ARG A 151 -19.89 29.52 -24.33
C ARG A 151 -18.47 29.59 -23.75
N THR A 152 -18.21 30.50 -22.82
CA THR A 152 -16.92 30.71 -22.16
C THR A 152 -16.67 29.72 -21.01
N LEU A 153 -17.70 29.38 -20.20
CA LEU A 153 -17.55 28.49 -19.05
C LEU A 153 -17.34 27.01 -19.45
N LEU A 154 -17.98 26.55 -20.53
CA LEU A 154 -17.82 25.19 -21.06
C LEU A 154 -16.41 24.91 -21.60
N ARG A 155 -15.69 25.94 -22.07
CA ARG A 155 -14.33 25.81 -22.60
C ARG A 155 -13.30 25.66 -21.47
N ASP A 156 -13.56 26.29 -20.32
CA ASP A 156 -12.73 26.16 -19.12
C ASP A 156 -13.04 24.88 -18.35
N GLU A 157 -14.29 24.43 -18.25
CA GLU A 157 -14.64 23.10 -17.69
C GLU A 157 -13.94 21.96 -18.45
N ARG A 158 -14.00 21.94 -19.80
CA ARG A 158 -13.32 20.93 -20.62
C ARG A 158 -11.79 21.03 -20.57
N LYS A 159 -11.23 22.23 -20.38
CA LYS A 159 -9.79 22.41 -20.16
C LYS A 159 -9.39 21.90 -18.78
N MET A 160 -10.20 22.16 -17.76
CA MET A 160 -9.98 21.76 -16.38
C MET A 160 -10.14 20.24 -16.22
N GLU A 161 -11.09 19.61 -16.90
CA GLU A 161 -11.19 18.15 -17.03
C GLU A 161 -10.01 17.55 -17.78
N LYS A 162 -9.57 18.15 -18.90
CA LYS A 162 -8.35 17.70 -19.60
C LYS A 162 -7.09 17.90 -18.79
N LEU A 163 -7.07 18.87 -17.86
CA LEU A 163 -5.96 19.10 -16.95
C LEU A 163 -6.00 18.11 -15.77
N LYS A 164 -7.18 17.84 -15.20
CA LYS A 164 -7.42 16.78 -14.20
C LYS A 164 -7.11 15.38 -14.76
N ALA A 165 -7.53 15.08 -15.99
CA ALA A 165 -7.18 13.83 -16.66
C ALA A 165 -5.66 13.71 -16.94
N LYS A 166 -4.95 14.83 -17.07
CA LYS A 166 -3.49 14.86 -17.22
C LYS A 166 -2.73 14.84 -15.90
N LEU A 167 -3.37 15.25 -14.81
CA LEU A 167 -2.89 15.15 -13.44
C LEU A 167 -3.71 14.07 -12.76
N HIS A 168 -3.43 12.79 -13.07
CA HIS A 168 -3.89 11.68 -12.25
C HIS A 168 -3.29 11.83 -10.84
N THR A 169 -3.90 12.67 -10.01
CA THR A 169 -3.61 12.77 -8.60
C THR A 169 -4.08 11.47 -7.95
N ASP A 170 -3.15 10.77 -7.28
CA ASP A 170 -3.35 9.46 -6.64
C ASP A 170 -4.48 9.47 -5.58
N ASP A 171 -4.89 10.67 -5.16
CA ASP A 171 -5.96 10.97 -4.21
C ASP A 171 -7.39 10.67 -4.72
N ASP A 172 -7.59 10.53 -6.04
CA ASP A 172 -8.92 10.23 -6.62
C ASP A 172 -9.20 8.71 -6.76
N LEU A 173 -8.30 7.84 -6.29
CA LEU A 173 -8.45 6.39 -6.39
C LEU A 173 -9.14 5.81 -5.16
N ASN A 174 -10.08 4.88 -5.37
CA ASN A 174 -10.82 4.19 -4.31
C ASN A 174 -9.96 3.11 -3.64
N TRP A 175 -8.97 3.54 -2.86
CA TRP A 175 -8.06 2.67 -2.10
C TRP A 175 -8.80 1.93 -0.98
N LEU A 176 -8.52 0.65 -0.84
CA LEU A 176 -9.06 -0.14 0.27
C LEU A 176 -8.29 0.13 1.59
N ASP A 177 -9.05 0.12 2.68
CA ASP A 177 -8.56 0.17 4.06
C ASP A 177 -7.93 -1.17 4.43
N HIS A 178 -6.67 -1.13 4.89
CA HIS A 178 -5.89 -2.32 5.23
C HIS A 178 -6.31 -2.94 6.57
N SER A 179 -6.99 -2.18 7.42
CA SER A 179 -7.44 -2.62 8.75
C SER A 179 -8.75 -3.41 8.71
N ARG A 180 -9.46 -3.39 7.58
CA ARG A 180 -10.79 -4.00 7.41
C ARG A 180 -10.75 -5.14 6.41
N THR A 181 -11.75 -6.01 6.46
CA THR A 181 -11.93 -7.10 5.48
C THR A 181 -12.53 -6.57 4.17
N PHE A 182 -12.48 -7.38 3.10
CA PHE A 182 -13.15 -7.04 1.83
C PHE A 182 -14.66 -6.89 1.99
N ARG A 183 -15.28 -7.78 2.77
CA ARG A 183 -16.73 -7.81 3.01
C ARG A 183 -17.23 -6.53 3.65
N GLU A 184 -16.56 -6.07 4.71
CA GLU A 184 -16.90 -4.86 5.45
C GLU A 184 -16.80 -3.58 4.60
N GLN A 185 -15.94 -3.62 3.58
CA GLN A 185 -15.74 -2.53 2.63
C GLN A 185 -16.67 -2.63 1.41
N GLY A 186 -17.51 -3.66 1.34
CA GLY A 186 -18.46 -3.85 0.25
C GLY A 186 -17.85 -4.38 -1.04
N VAL A 187 -16.69 -5.04 -0.98
CA VAL A 187 -16.05 -5.65 -2.14
C VAL A 187 -16.68 -7.02 -2.42
N GLU A 188 -17.42 -7.12 -3.51
CA GLU A 188 -18.07 -8.36 -3.91
C GLU A 188 -17.06 -9.44 -4.39
N GLU A 189 -17.49 -10.70 -4.42
CA GLU A 189 -16.65 -11.83 -4.85
C GLU A 189 -16.38 -11.83 -6.37
N THR A 190 -17.23 -11.16 -7.14
CA THR A 190 -17.18 -11.07 -8.61
C THR A 190 -16.27 -9.95 -9.12
N GLU A 191 -16.00 -8.96 -8.27
CA GLU A 191 -15.22 -7.77 -8.59
C GLU A 191 -13.75 -8.09 -8.85
N THR A 192 -13.11 -7.25 -9.67
CA THR A 192 -11.68 -7.30 -9.91
C THR A 192 -11.02 -6.11 -9.24
N LEU A 193 -10.04 -6.37 -8.38
CA LEU A 193 -9.28 -5.33 -7.70
C LEU A 193 -8.00 -5.04 -8.46
N LEU A 194 -7.59 -3.77 -8.48
CA LEU A 194 -6.32 -3.35 -9.07
C LEU A 194 -5.25 -3.34 -7.98
N LEU A 195 -4.17 -4.11 -8.19
CA LEU A 195 -2.97 -4.02 -7.37
C LEU A 195 -2.11 -2.87 -7.87
N ARG A 196 -1.88 -1.89 -6.99
CA ARG A 196 -1.07 -0.71 -7.32
C ARG A 196 -0.14 -0.37 -6.18
N ARG A 197 1.05 0.13 -6.52
CA ARG A 197 1.98 0.69 -5.52
C ARG A 197 1.37 1.97 -4.96
N LYS A 198 1.10 2.01 -3.66
CA LYS A 198 0.48 3.13 -2.92
C LYS A 198 1.51 3.92 -2.14
N PHE A 199 2.46 3.22 -1.53
CA PHE A 199 3.48 3.84 -0.72
C PHE A 199 4.81 3.71 -1.44
N PHE A 200 5.48 4.83 -1.63
CA PHE A 200 6.85 4.87 -2.10
C PHE A 200 7.77 4.85 -0.88
N TYR A 201 7.71 3.78 -0.07
CA TYR A 201 8.64 3.58 1.03
C TYR A 201 9.90 2.92 0.53
N SER A 202 10.73 3.70 -0.17
CA SER A 202 12.18 3.46 -0.11
C SER A 202 12.97 4.64 -0.66
N ASP A 203 13.51 5.44 0.26
CA ASP A 203 14.82 6.10 0.10
C ASP A 203 15.93 5.07 -0.27
N GLN A 204 15.66 3.76 -0.18
CA GLN A 204 16.53 2.68 -0.67
C GLN A 204 16.49 2.43 -2.18
N ASN A 205 15.53 2.97 -2.94
CA ASN A 205 15.40 2.70 -4.39
C ASN A 205 15.28 3.97 -5.21
N VAL A 206 16.30 4.83 -5.16
CA VAL A 206 16.47 5.81 -6.23
C VAL A 206 16.83 5.06 -7.50
N ASP A 207 15.88 4.95 -8.42
CA ASP A 207 16.15 4.37 -9.73
C ASP A 207 17.11 5.28 -10.49
N SER A 208 18.39 4.89 -10.57
CA SER A 208 19.41 5.63 -11.32
C SER A 208 19.13 5.69 -12.82
N ARG A 209 18.12 4.96 -13.31
CA ARG A 209 17.67 4.96 -14.71
C ARG A 209 16.67 6.08 -15.01
N ASP A 210 16.11 6.74 -13.99
CA ASP A 210 15.32 7.96 -14.15
C ASP A 210 16.14 9.20 -13.76
N PRO A 211 16.78 9.89 -14.74
CA PRO A 211 17.62 11.05 -14.45
C PRO A 211 16.82 12.26 -13.96
N VAL A 212 15.51 12.33 -14.20
CA VAL A 212 14.65 13.44 -13.78
C VAL A 212 14.33 13.30 -12.30
N GLN A 213 13.85 12.12 -11.89
CA GLN A 213 13.56 11.83 -10.48
C GLN A 213 14.82 11.99 -9.61
N LEU A 214 15.95 11.42 -10.06
CA LEU A 214 17.24 11.54 -9.40
C LEU A 214 17.69 13.01 -9.22
N ASN A 215 17.41 13.86 -10.21
CA ASN A 215 17.74 15.28 -10.13
C ASN A 215 16.84 16.04 -9.16
N LEU A 216 15.53 15.73 -9.12
CA LEU A 216 14.59 16.36 -8.20
C LEU A 216 14.94 16.05 -6.74
N LEU A 217 15.25 14.78 -6.43
CA LEU A 217 15.67 14.38 -5.09
C LEU A 217 16.99 15.04 -4.68
N TYR A 218 17.95 15.12 -5.61
CA TYR A 218 19.21 15.86 -5.37
C TYR A 218 18.96 17.32 -5.01
N VAL A 219 18.15 18.03 -5.80
CA VAL A 219 17.87 19.46 -5.56
C VAL A 219 17.23 19.65 -4.19
N GLN A 220 16.25 18.80 -3.84
CA GLN A 220 15.58 18.87 -2.55
C GLN A 220 16.55 18.61 -1.38
N ALA A 221 17.31 17.51 -1.43
CA ALA A 221 18.26 17.17 -0.36
C ALA A 221 19.35 18.25 -0.19
N ARG A 222 19.86 18.78 -1.30
CA ARG A 222 20.82 19.90 -1.29
C ARG A 222 20.21 21.11 -0.60
N ASP A 223 19.01 21.51 -0.99
CA ASP A 223 18.37 22.72 -0.46
C ASP A 223 18.07 22.57 1.04
N ASP A 224 17.59 21.41 1.47
CA ASP A 224 17.31 21.08 2.87
C ASP A 224 18.59 21.12 3.76
N ILE A 225 19.73 20.67 3.23
CA ILE A 225 21.02 20.78 3.93
C ILE A 225 21.47 22.25 3.98
N LEU A 226 21.50 22.95 2.85
CA LEU A 226 22.01 24.34 2.77
C LEU A 226 21.18 25.33 3.59
N ASN A 227 19.85 25.14 3.63
CA ASN A 227 18.94 25.99 4.38
C ASN A 227 18.89 25.64 5.88
N GLY A 228 19.47 24.49 6.27
CA GLY A 228 19.54 24.01 7.66
C GLY A 228 18.30 23.24 8.15
N SER A 229 17.35 22.91 7.26
CA SER A 229 16.18 22.07 7.59
C SER A 229 16.59 20.62 7.88
N HIS A 230 17.70 20.18 7.31
CA HIS A 230 18.35 18.91 7.61
C HIS A 230 19.74 19.16 8.24
N PRO A 231 19.85 19.16 9.58
CA PRO A 231 21.11 19.43 10.27
C PRO A 231 22.13 18.31 10.04
N VAL A 232 23.32 18.68 9.58
CA VAL A 232 24.43 17.73 9.34
C VAL A 232 25.68 18.18 10.07
N SER A 233 26.58 17.24 10.37
CA SER A 233 27.89 17.59 10.91
C SER A 233 28.76 18.32 9.89
N PHE A 234 29.73 19.11 10.35
CA PHE A 234 30.68 19.82 9.47
C PHE A 234 31.38 18.88 8.48
N ASP A 235 31.76 17.69 8.93
CA ASP A 235 32.45 16.70 8.11
C ASP A 235 31.56 16.22 6.96
N LYS A 236 30.29 15.96 7.27
CA LYS A 236 29.28 15.60 6.27
C LYS A 236 28.94 16.75 5.33
N ALA A 237 28.84 17.98 5.83
CA ALA A 237 28.67 19.16 4.99
C ALA A 237 29.81 19.31 3.96
N CYS A 238 31.05 19.04 4.37
CA CYS A 238 32.20 19.04 3.46
C CYS A 238 32.14 17.88 2.44
N GLU A 239 31.66 16.71 2.85
CA GLU A 239 31.41 15.57 1.93
C GLU A 239 30.38 15.94 0.86
N PHE A 240 29.25 16.50 1.27
CA PHE A 240 28.20 16.96 0.37
C PHE A 240 28.67 18.04 -0.60
N ALA A 241 29.42 19.03 -0.10
CA ALA A 241 30.01 20.08 -0.92
C ALA A 241 31.01 19.55 -1.96
N GLY A 242 31.82 18.54 -1.60
CA GLY A 242 32.75 17.90 -2.54
C GLY A 242 32.04 17.19 -3.68
N ILE A 243 30.96 16.47 -3.36
CA ILE A 243 30.12 15.80 -4.36
C ILE A 243 29.36 16.81 -5.22
N GLN A 244 28.85 17.89 -4.63
CA GLN A 244 28.21 18.99 -5.37
C GLN A 244 29.19 19.62 -6.36
N ALA A 245 30.47 19.81 -5.99
CA ALA A 245 31.50 20.34 -6.88
C ALA A 245 31.75 19.39 -8.06
N GLN A 246 31.78 18.07 -7.83
CA GLN A 246 31.87 17.07 -8.89
C GLN A 246 30.64 17.10 -9.84
N ILE A 247 29.44 17.28 -9.30
CA ILE A 247 28.21 17.38 -10.09
C ILE A 247 28.17 18.66 -10.94
N GLN A 248 28.65 19.79 -10.41
CA GLN A 248 28.59 21.09 -11.10
C GLN A 248 29.76 21.32 -12.06
N PHE A 249 30.97 20.88 -11.71
CA PHE A 249 32.20 21.23 -12.43
C PHE A 249 32.91 20.03 -13.08
N GLY A 250 32.42 18.81 -12.88
CA GLY A 250 33.06 17.59 -13.38
C GLY A 250 34.26 17.16 -12.54
N PRO A 251 35.22 16.38 -13.06
CA PRO A 251 36.42 15.96 -12.33
C PRO A 251 37.28 17.13 -11.81
N HIS A 252 37.93 16.95 -10.66
CA HIS A 252 38.83 17.96 -10.12
C HIS A 252 40.05 18.22 -11.02
N ILE A 253 40.35 19.50 -11.25
CA ILE A 253 41.47 19.97 -12.06
C ILE A 253 42.30 20.95 -11.21
N GLU A 254 43.47 20.50 -10.74
CA GLU A 254 44.31 21.25 -9.76
C GLU A 254 44.69 22.67 -10.23
N HIS A 255 44.90 22.87 -11.53
CA HIS A 255 45.28 24.18 -12.05
C HIS A 255 44.12 25.19 -12.12
N LYS A 256 42.87 24.69 -12.11
CA LYS A 256 41.64 25.50 -12.25
C LYS A 256 40.91 25.65 -10.91
N HIS A 257 40.80 24.59 -10.13
CA HIS A 257 40.08 24.54 -8.86
C HIS A 257 41.02 24.87 -7.70
N LYS A 258 41.41 26.15 -7.60
CA LYS A 258 42.29 26.68 -6.54
C LYS A 258 41.48 27.29 -5.39
N PRO A 259 42.07 27.49 -4.20
CA PRO A 259 41.42 28.24 -3.12
C PRO A 259 40.88 29.60 -3.59
N GLY A 260 39.62 29.89 -3.25
CA GLY A 260 38.86 31.03 -3.75
C GLY A 260 38.01 30.76 -5.00
N PHE A 261 38.01 29.53 -5.52
CA PHE A 261 37.19 29.15 -6.68
C PHE A 261 35.73 28.87 -6.33
N LEU A 262 35.45 28.32 -5.14
CA LEU A 262 34.09 27.96 -4.71
C LEU A 262 33.42 29.11 -3.96
N ASP A 263 32.18 29.47 -4.32
CA ASP A 263 31.35 30.31 -3.45
C ASP A 263 30.78 29.45 -2.30
N LEU A 264 31.43 29.48 -1.15
CA LEU A 264 31.07 28.68 0.02
C LEU A 264 29.62 28.86 0.49
N LYS A 265 28.95 29.96 0.12
CA LYS A 265 27.53 30.16 0.43
C LYS A 265 26.60 29.22 -0.31
N GLU A 266 27.01 28.72 -1.47
CA GLU A 266 26.23 27.79 -2.28
C GLU A 266 26.53 26.32 -1.95
N PHE A 267 27.56 26.04 -1.15
CA PHE A 267 28.07 24.69 -0.88
C PHE A 267 27.96 24.28 0.58
N LEU A 268 27.85 25.22 1.52
CA LEU A 268 27.78 24.92 2.94
C LEU A 268 26.61 25.61 3.63
N PRO A 269 26.01 24.96 4.64
CA PRO A 269 25.10 25.61 5.58
C PRO A 269 25.73 26.86 6.21
N LYS A 270 24.90 27.87 6.53
CA LYS A 270 25.35 29.18 7.01
C LYS A 270 26.29 29.12 8.23
N GLU A 271 26.11 28.12 9.08
CA GLU A 271 26.93 27.87 10.27
C GLU A 271 28.38 27.45 9.95
N TYR A 272 28.63 26.79 8.82
CA TYR A 272 29.94 26.23 8.46
C TYR A 272 30.76 27.11 7.51
N ILE A 273 30.18 28.19 6.97
CA ILE A 273 30.86 29.09 6.01
C ILE A 273 32.09 29.76 6.64
N LYS A 274 32.03 30.12 7.92
CA LYS A 274 33.10 30.83 8.64
C LYS A 274 34.15 29.89 9.27
N GLN A 275 34.00 28.58 9.12
CA GLN A 275 34.90 27.60 9.72
C GLN A 275 36.22 27.54 8.97
N ARG A 276 37.35 27.56 9.69
CA ARG A 276 38.68 27.53 9.06
C ARG A 276 38.94 26.18 8.39
N GLY A 277 39.46 26.22 7.15
CA GLY A 277 39.88 25.02 6.41
C GLY A 277 38.75 24.27 5.71
N ASN A 278 37.54 24.82 5.68
CA ASN A 278 36.38 24.24 4.99
C ASN A 278 36.63 24.02 3.49
N GLU A 279 37.09 25.04 2.76
CA GLU A 279 37.35 24.94 1.32
C GLU A 279 38.44 23.90 1.01
N LYS A 280 39.50 23.84 1.83
CA LYS A 280 40.56 22.84 1.67
C LYS A 280 40.04 21.41 1.86
N LYS A 281 39.15 21.21 2.83
CA LYS A 281 38.53 19.90 3.10
C LYS A 281 37.58 19.48 1.97
N ILE A 282 36.81 20.43 1.43
CA ILE A 282 35.97 20.21 0.25
C ILE A 282 36.81 19.78 -0.95
N PHE A 283 37.91 20.48 -1.24
CA PHE A 283 38.79 20.11 -2.35
C PHE A 283 39.44 18.74 -2.17
N GLN A 284 39.82 18.37 -0.94
CA GLN A 284 40.36 17.04 -0.66
C GLN A 284 39.35 15.93 -0.96
N ILE A 285 38.07 16.13 -0.64
CA ILE A 285 37.00 15.17 -0.94
C ILE A 285 36.68 15.16 -2.44
N TYR A 286 36.66 16.34 -3.07
CA TYR A 286 36.45 16.49 -4.51
C TYR A 286 37.54 15.79 -5.34
N LEU A 287 38.80 15.81 -4.88
CA LEU A 287 39.89 15.01 -5.44
C LEU A 287 39.66 13.50 -5.29
N CYS A 288 39.05 13.07 -4.19
CA CYS A 288 38.86 11.66 -3.86
C CYS A 288 37.59 11.05 -4.47
N SER A 289 36.64 11.85 -4.96
CA SER A 289 35.34 11.37 -5.45
C SER A 289 35.38 10.70 -6.84
N LEU A 290 36.56 10.44 -7.42
CA LEU A 290 36.72 9.87 -8.77
C LEU A 290 36.26 8.41 -8.94
N ALA A 291 35.73 7.75 -7.90
CA ALA A 291 35.53 6.30 -7.89
C ALA A 291 34.08 5.79 -8.13
N SER A 292 33.06 6.64 -8.27
CA SER A 292 31.67 6.14 -8.37
C SER A 292 30.76 6.98 -9.27
N ASN A 293 30.39 6.46 -10.44
CA ASN A 293 29.52 7.10 -11.44
C ASN A 293 28.07 7.41 -10.97
N ASN A 294 27.73 7.23 -9.68
CA ASN A 294 26.37 7.34 -9.15
C ASN A 294 26.25 8.40 -8.03
N HIS A 295 26.96 9.52 -8.16
CA HIS A 295 27.06 10.58 -7.14
C HIS A 295 25.72 11.17 -6.66
N ARG A 296 24.74 11.32 -7.57
CA ARG A 296 23.41 11.80 -7.20
C ARG A 296 22.62 10.78 -6.37
N SER A 297 22.91 9.47 -6.54
CA SER A 297 22.27 8.41 -5.77
C SER A 297 22.81 8.35 -4.33
N TRP A 298 24.11 8.64 -4.13
CA TRP A 298 24.72 8.70 -2.79
C TRP A 298 24.11 9.79 -1.90
N LEU A 299 23.80 10.95 -2.48
CA LEU A 299 23.18 12.07 -1.76
C LEU A 299 21.78 11.75 -1.23
N VAL A 300 21.07 10.84 -1.89
CA VAL A 300 19.71 10.47 -1.49
C VAL A 300 19.69 9.43 -0.37
N GLN A 301 20.77 8.67 -0.18
CA GLN A 301 20.88 7.70 0.93
C GLN A 301 20.96 8.35 2.32
N TYR A 302 21.04 9.68 2.41
CA TYR A 302 21.20 10.45 3.64
C TYR A 302 19.97 11.28 4.03
N LYS A 303 18.80 11.00 3.44
CA LYS A 303 17.53 11.57 3.87
C LYS A 303 16.98 10.86 5.11
#